data_AF-A0A8T2WCU0-F1
#
_entry.id   AF-A0A8T2WCU0-F1
#
_cell.length_a   1.000
_cell.length_b   1.000
_cell.length_c   1.000
_cell.angle_alpha   90.00
_cell.angle_beta   90.00
_cell.angle_gamma   90.00
#
_symmetry.space_group_name_H-M   'P 1'
#
loop_
_entity.id
_entity.type
_entity.pdbx_description
1 polymer ?
#
loop_
_entity_poly.entity_id
_entity_poly.type
_entity_poly.pdbx_seq_one_letter_code
_entity_poly.pdbx_strand_id
1 'polypeptide(L)' 'SPTAKPLRKPSFRLFPAAIGGLRNFTHLRLYKNQLSGSLPEELGNLESFVDLELGNNQLSGPVPAPIGNLTNLEV' A
#
# COMPACT_ATOMS: atom_id res chain seq x y z
N SER A 1 -8.19 -30.27 -20.75
CA SER A 1 -7.43 -29.01 -20.59
C SER A 1 -7.00 -28.85 -19.14
N PRO A 2 -5.72 -28.60 -18.87
CA PRO A 2 -5.25 -28.36 -17.52
C PRO A 2 -5.81 -27.01 -17.05
N THR A 3 -6.79 -27.05 -16.16
CA THR A 3 -7.18 -25.88 -15.37
C THR A 3 -5.94 -25.47 -14.58
N ALA A 4 -5.27 -24.41 -15.01
CA ALA A 4 -4.19 -23.81 -14.26
C ALA A 4 -4.73 -23.48 -12.86
N LYS A 5 -4.26 -24.21 -11.82
CA LYS A 5 -4.49 -23.80 -10.44
C LYS A 5 -4.03 -22.34 -10.34
N PRO A 6 -4.83 -21.43 -9.76
CA PRO A 6 -4.39 -20.06 -9.59
C PRO A 6 -3.06 -20.07 -8.87
N LEU A 7 -2.05 -19.48 -9.51
CA LEU A 7 -0.72 -19.27 -8.95
C LEU A 7 -0.94 -18.60 -7.59
N ARG A 8 -0.64 -19.31 -6.48
CA ARG A 8 -0.69 -18.74 -5.14
C ARG A 8 0.31 -17.59 -5.11
N LYS A 9 -0.15 -16.38 -5.43
CA LYS A 9 0.63 -15.15 -5.24
C LYS A 9 1.01 -15.11 -3.76
N PRO A 10 2.28 -14.80 -3.43
CA PRO A 10 2.74 -14.78 -2.05
C PRO A 10 1.81 -13.87 -1.25
N SER A 11 1.20 -14.46 -0.22
CA SER A 11 0.24 -13.79 0.65
C SER A 11 1.00 -12.90 1.63
N PHE A 12 1.64 -11.83 1.15
CA PHE A 12 2.00 -10.72 2.03
C PHE A 12 0.70 -10.05 2.45
N ARG A 13 0.10 -10.55 3.52
CA ARG A 13 -1.19 -10.07 4.05
C ARG A 13 -1.05 -8.74 4.77
N LEU A 14 0.18 -8.31 5.08
CA LEU A 14 0.47 -7.10 5.82
C LEU A 14 1.14 -6.08 4.91
N PHE A 15 0.78 -4.82 5.10
CA PHE A 15 1.46 -3.70 4.46
C PHE A 15 2.84 -3.52 5.13
N PRO A 16 3.95 -3.69 4.39
CA PRO A 16 5.28 -3.72 5.01
C PRO A 16 5.77 -2.32 5.39
N ALA A 17 6.28 -2.17 6.62
CA ALA A 17 6.96 -0.96 7.10
C ALA A 17 8.14 -0.52 6.19
N ALA A 18 8.76 -1.49 5.50
CA ALA A 18 9.84 -1.24 4.55
C ALA A 18 9.47 -0.28 3.40
N ILE A 19 8.18 -0.01 3.18
CA ILE A 19 7.72 0.99 2.20
C ILE A 19 8.35 2.36 2.43
N GLY A 20 8.62 2.76 3.68
CA GLY A 20 9.19 4.08 3.99
C GLY A 20 10.61 4.30 3.45
N GLY A 21 11.28 3.25 2.97
CA GLY A 21 12.56 3.34 2.28
C GLY A 21 12.45 3.81 0.82
N LEU A 22 11.25 3.83 0.24
CA LEU A 22 11.02 4.12 -1.18
C LEU A 22 10.91 5.64 -1.46
N ARG A 23 11.91 6.42 -1.05
CA ARG A 23 11.88 7.91 -1.07
C ARG A 23 11.72 8.55 -2.46
N ASN A 24 12.04 7.82 -3.53
CA ASN A 24 11.91 8.30 -4.91
C ASN A 24 10.69 7.71 -5.64
N PHE A 25 9.82 7.00 -4.93
CA PHE A 25 8.65 6.38 -5.52
C PHE A 25 7.52 7.39 -5.60
N THR A 26 6.84 7.45 -6.73
CA THR A 26 5.82 8.48 -7.03
C THR A 26 4.41 7.91 -7.11
N HIS A 27 4.26 6.61 -7.41
CA HIS A 27 2.96 5.97 -7.63
C HIS A 27 2.90 4.59 -6.99
N LEU A 28 1.93 4.30 -6.12
CA LEU A 28 1.71 2.99 -5.48
C LEU A 28 0.26 2.61 -5.70
N ARG A 29 0.05 1.78 -6.72
CA ARG A 29 -1.27 1.25 -7.06
C ARG A 29 -1.39 -0.19 -6.59
N LEU A 30 -2.06 -0.37 -5.45
CA LEU A 30 -2.37 -1.66 -4.84
C LEU A 30 -3.88 -1.92 -4.80
N TYR A 31 -4.65 -1.24 -5.64
CA TYR A 31 -6.09 -1.45 -5.80
C TYR A 31 -6.42 -2.92 -6.11
N LYS A 32 -7.53 -3.45 -5.57
CA LYS A 32 -8.00 -4.83 -5.78
C LYS A 32 -7.00 -5.91 -5.35
N ASN A 33 -6.42 -5.75 -4.16
CA ASN A 33 -5.57 -6.77 -3.54
C ASN A 33 -6.21 -7.38 -2.27
N GLN A 34 -5.45 -8.24 -1.59
CA GLN A 34 -5.87 -8.90 -0.34
C GLN A 34 -5.05 -8.38 0.84
N LEU A 35 -4.61 -7.12 0.81
CA LEU A 35 -3.87 -6.50 1.92
C LEU A 35 -4.81 -6.35 3.11
N SER A 36 -4.30 -6.59 4.32
CA SER A 36 -5.06 -6.57 5.56
C SER A 36 -4.24 -5.97 6.71
N GLY A 37 -4.91 -5.64 7.81
CA GLY A 37 -4.28 -4.94 8.93
C GLY A 37 -4.19 -3.43 8.70
N SER A 38 -3.44 -2.74 9.56
CA SER A 38 -3.30 -1.28 9.53
C SER A 38 -2.27 -0.80 8.53
N LEU A 39 -2.44 0.45 8.10
CA LEU A 39 -1.41 1.16 7.35
C LEU A 39 -0.20 1.43 8.28
N PRO A 40 1.03 1.24 7.78
CA PRO A 40 2.23 1.56 8.54
C PRO A 40 2.40 3.07 8.66
N GLU A 41 2.96 3.54 9.77
CA GLU A 41 3.32 4.96 9.96
C GLU A 41 4.37 5.40 8.95
N GLU A 42 5.23 4.47 8.50
CA GLU A 42 6.26 4.67 7.49
C GLU A 42 5.70 5.08 6.12
N LEU A 43 4.39 4.93 5.89
CA LEU A 43 3.75 5.47 4.69
C LEU A 43 3.96 6.99 4.59
N GLY A 44 4.02 7.71 5.72
CA GLY A 44 4.31 9.14 5.75
C GLY A 44 5.73 9.54 5.34
N ASN A 45 6.64 8.58 5.16
CA ASN A 45 8.01 8.85 4.71
C ASN A 45 8.13 8.91 3.17
N LEU A 46 7.04 8.68 2.45
CA LEU A 46 7.00 8.73 0.99
C LEU A 46 6.86 10.18 0.50
N GLU A 47 7.82 11.05 0.79
CA GLU A 47 7.71 12.49 0.53
C GLU A 47 7.49 12.85 -0.96
N SER A 48 7.97 12.01 -1.88
CA SER A 48 7.81 12.19 -3.33
C SER A 48 6.50 11.61 -3.90
N PHE A 49 5.57 11.15 -3.05
CA PHE A 49 4.36 10.46 -3.51
C PHE A 49 3.33 11.37 -4.15
N VAL A 50 2.85 10.97 -5.32
CA VAL A 50 1.82 11.68 -6.08
C VAL A 50 0.52 10.89 -6.17
N ASP A 51 0.58 9.56 -6.25
CA ASP A 51 -0.61 8.72 -6.47
C ASP A 51 -0.62 7.45 -5.59
N LEU A 52 -1.60 7.35 -4.70
CA LEU A 52 -1.79 6.24 -3.76
C LEU A 52 -3.17 5.60 -3.92
N GLU A 53 -3.23 4.44 -4.59
CA GLU A 53 -4.46 3.67 -4.71
C GLU A 53 -4.42 2.41 -3.84
N LEU A 54 -5.12 2.44 -2.69
CA LEU A 54 -5.24 1.29 -1.77
C LEU A 54 -6.66 0.70 -1.70
N GLY A 55 -7.59 1.21 -2.50
CA GLY A 55 -9.00 0.79 -2.47
C GLY A 55 -9.21 -0.69 -2.78
N ASN A 56 -10.35 -1.23 -2.37
CA ASN A 56 -10.70 -2.64 -2.57
C ASN A 56 -9.61 -3.60 -2.02
N ASN A 57 -9.29 -3.39 -0.74
CA ASN A 57 -8.45 -4.24 0.11
C ASN A 57 -9.22 -4.55 1.42
N GLN A 58 -8.58 -5.28 2.34
CA GLN A 58 -9.10 -5.64 3.67
C GLN A 58 -8.35 -4.88 4.79
N LEU A 59 -7.85 -3.67 4.48
CA LEU A 59 -7.15 -2.80 5.43
C LEU A 59 -8.11 -2.36 6.54
N SER A 60 -7.62 -2.27 7.78
CA SER A 60 -8.40 -1.97 8.97
C SER A 60 -7.59 -1.16 9.99
N GLY A 61 -8.23 -0.65 11.04
CA GLY A 61 -7.55 0.23 12.01
C GLY A 61 -7.51 1.70 11.58
N PRO A 62 -6.86 2.57 12.37
CA PRO A 62 -6.84 4.00 12.10
C PRO A 62 -5.96 4.34 10.89
N VAL A 63 -6.27 5.46 10.23
CA VAL A 63 -5.35 6.08 9.28
C VAL A 63 -4.20 6.72 10.09
N PRO A 64 -2.93 6.40 9.82
CA PRO A 64 -1.81 6.90 10.58
C PRO A 64 -1.64 8.41 10.34
N ALA A 65 -1.43 9.18 11.42
CA ALA A 65 -1.25 10.64 11.34
C ALA A 65 -0.13 11.07 10.37
N PRO A 66 1.00 10.35 10.24
CA PRO A 66 2.03 10.65 9.24
C PRO A 66 1.56 10.67 7.78
N ILE A 67 0.37 10.15 7.45
CA ILE A 67 -0.19 10.29 6.09
C ILE A 67 -0.33 11.76 5.67
N GLY A 68 -0.47 12.68 6.64
CA GLY A 68 -0.50 14.12 6.40
C GLY A 68 0.82 14.69 5.86
N ASN A 69 1.93 13.95 5.93
CA ASN A 69 3.21 14.36 5.35
C ASN A 69 3.27 14.16 3.83
N LEU A 70 2.29 13.44 3.24
CA LEU A 70 2.18 13.21 1.80
C LEU A 70 1.64 14.45 1.09
N THR A 71 2.40 15.55 1.17
CA THR A 71 2.00 16.88 0.66
C THR A 71 1.89 16.95 -0.86
N ASN A 72 2.50 16.00 -1.58
CA ASN A 72 2.46 15.91 -3.04
C ASN A 72 1.33 14.99 -3.56
N LEU A 73 0.53 14.39 -2.67
CA LEU A 73 -0.52 13.44 -3.05
C LEU A 73 -1.66 14.16 -3.79
N GLU A 74 -1.97 13.71 -5.00
CA GLU A 74 -3.10 14.17 -5.80
C GLU A 74 -4.39 13.43 -5.40
N VAL A 75 -5.53 14.12 -5.52
CA VAL A 75 -6.89 13.61 -5.21
C VAL A 75 -7.67 13.26 -6.47
#